data_AF-A0A1F2A6I5-F1
#
_entry.id   AF-A0A1F2A6I5-F1
#
_cell.length_a   1.000
_cell.length_b   1.000
_cell.length_c   1.000
_cell.angle_alpha   90.00
_cell.angle_beta   90.00
_cell.angle_gamma   90.00
#
_symmetry.space_group_name_H-M   'P 1'
#
loop_
_entity.id
_entity.type
_entity.pdbx_description
1 polymer ?
#
loop_
_entity_poly.entity_id
_entity_poly.type
_entity_poly.pdbx_seq_one_letter_code
_entity_poly.pdbx_strand_id
1 'polypeptide(L)'
;MNPLSPDASAAFFAAALQNLLSQRRSPDTIVDAYASASTPVPLIVDDPVFGSDTPQGLLLWAAQLRREGIDSAHTVFIHPTLPHRVPRTDREHRRLLARVSSVTVLEQAGVSRAIVVLNADGAAQVIPTAAVSSAPLGTVSAAEAVRELRECTMEGLALVERLGDELPENLRQAPWRDWQADMALGRLADNIGDLLPEPRWAASLVTACEIHSLLSPVLAPHTMQPPEFGALLARLHAAAAAVVWSVTRAQ
;
A
#
# COMPACT_ATOMS: atom_id res chain seq x y z
N MET A 1 10.03 -7.29 17.58
CA MET A 1 9.50 -6.42 16.50
C MET A 1 8.04 -6.73 16.32
N ASN A 2 7.20 -5.73 16.09
CA ASN A 2 5.80 -5.96 15.74
C ASN A 2 5.71 -6.38 14.27
N PRO A 3 4.81 -7.31 13.92
CA PRO A 3 4.56 -7.66 12.52
C PRO A 3 4.05 -6.43 11.76
N LEU A 4 4.41 -6.33 10.47
CA LEU A 4 3.91 -5.27 9.60
C LEU A 4 2.37 -5.29 9.58
N SER A 5 1.74 -4.11 9.49
CA SER A 5 0.30 -4.05 9.22
C SER A 5 -0.04 -4.75 7.90
N PRO A 6 -1.29 -5.18 7.68
CA PRO A 6 -1.69 -5.80 6.40
C PRO A 6 -1.35 -4.91 5.19
N ASP A 7 -1.58 -3.60 5.30
CA ASP A 7 -1.30 -2.64 4.24
C ASP A 7 0.21 -2.45 4.01
N ALA A 8 1.00 -2.42 5.09
CA ALA A 8 2.46 -2.38 4.98
C ALA A 8 3.03 -3.68 4.39
N SER A 9 2.43 -4.82 4.70
CA SER A 9 2.76 -6.12 4.11
C SER A 9 2.48 -6.14 2.60
N ALA A 10 1.36 -5.57 2.16
CA ALA A 10 1.05 -5.42 0.74
C ALA A 10 2.04 -4.51 0.02
N ALA A 11 2.40 -3.37 0.63
CA ALA A 11 3.42 -2.46 0.09
C ALA A 11 4.81 -3.13 0.00
N PHE A 12 5.20 -3.89 1.04
CA PHE A 12 6.44 -4.66 1.07
C PHE A 12 6.47 -5.71 -0.04
N PHE A 13 5.38 -6.47 -0.19
CA PHE A 13 5.23 -7.47 -1.24
C PHE A 13 5.34 -6.85 -2.63
N ALA A 14 4.64 -5.73 -2.88
CA ALA A 14 4.72 -5.02 -4.14
C ALA A 14 6.15 -4.54 -4.44
N ALA A 15 6.85 -3.97 -3.45
CA ALA A 15 8.24 -3.53 -3.61
C ALA A 15 9.19 -4.71 -3.89
N ALA A 16 9.06 -5.81 -3.15
CA ALA A 16 9.84 -7.03 -3.38
C ALA A 16 9.60 -7.60 -4.79
N LEU A 17 8.32 -7.72 -5.17
CA LEU A 17 7.94 -8.22 -6.48
C LEU A 17 8.46 -7.32 -7.60
N GLN A 18 8.34 -5.99 -7.44
CA GLN A 18 8.84 -5.04 -8.43
C GLN A 18 10.36 -5.17 -8.63
N ASN A 19 11.14 -5.40 -7.57
CA ASN A 19 12.58 -5.67 -7.70
C ASN A 19 12.87 -6.96 -8.47
N LEU A 20 12.07 -8.01 -8.26
CA LEU A 20 12.20 -9.28 -8.98
C LEU A 20 11.80 -9.13 -10.45
N LEU A 21 10.71 -8.42 -10.74
CA LEU A 21 10.23 -8.15 -12.10
C LEU A 21 11.27 -7.35 -12.89
N SER A 22 11.78 -6.26 -12.30
CA SER A 22 12.77 -5.38 -12.93
C SER A 22 14.21 -5.89 -12.82
N GLN A 23 14.43 -7.04 -12.17
CA GLN A 23 15.75 -7.62 -11.89
C GLN A 23 16.75 -6.64 -11.24
N ARG A 24 16.27 -5.71 -10.39
CA ARG A 24 17.12 -4.69 -9.73
C ARG A 24 17.92 -5.24 -8.55
N ARG A 25 17.42 -6.30 -7.92
CA ARG A 25 18.05 -6.99 -6.79
C ARG A 25 18.11 -8.49 -7.06
N SER A 26 19.08 -9.18 -6.46
CA SER A 26 19.14 -10.64 -6.54
C SER A 26 18.02 -11.28 -5.71
N PRO A 27 17.58 -12.49 -6.07
CA PRO A 27 16.62 -13.25 -5.26
C PRO A 27 17.02 -13.39 -3.78
N ASP A 28 18.31 -13.61 -3.52
CA ASP A 28 18.83 -13.78 -2.16
C ASP A 28 18.63 -12.50 -1.32
N THR A 29 18.89 -11.32 -1.89
CA THR A 29 18.62 -10.05 -1.21
C THR A 29 17.14 -9.87 -0.87
N ILE A 30 16.23 -10.37 -1.71
CA ILE A 30 14.79 -10.31 -1.43
C ILE A 30 14.45 -11.24 -0.27
N VAL A 31 14.98 -12.46 -0.26
CA VAL A 31 14.78 -13.42 0.84
C VAL A 31 15.33 -12.86 2.16
N ASP A 32 16.53 -12.27 2.13
CA ASP A 32 17.16 -11.64 3.29
C ASP A 32 16.34 -10.45 3.82
N ALA A 33 15.70 -9.68 2.94
CA ALA A 33 14.81 -8.59 3.34
C ALA A 33 13.58 -9.12 4.10
N TYR A 34 12.95 -10.20 3.63
CA TYR A 34 11.85 -10.86 4.35
C TYR A 34 12.30 -11.42 5.70
N ALA A 35 13.47 -12.06 5.74
CA ALA A 35 14.04 -12.59 6.98
C ALA A 35 14.34 -11.48 8.00
N SER A 36 14.97 -10.38 7.56
CA SER A 36 15.25 -9.19 8.37
C SER A 36 13.98 -8.54 8.89
N ALA A 37 12.93 -8.50 8.07
CA ALA A 37 11.60 -8.03 8.46
C ALA A 37 10.85 -8.98 9.41
N SER A 38 11.38 -10.19 9.67
CA SER A 38 10.68 -11.24 10.41
C SER A 38 9.26 -11.51 9.87
N THR A 39 9.08 -11.39 8.55
CA THR A 39 7.82 -11.62 7.86
C THR A 39 7.96 -12.81 6.92
N PRO A 40 7.00 -13.75 6.89
CA PRO A 40 7.06 -14.87 5.96
C PRO A 40 6.99 -14.38 4.51
N VAL A 41 7.72 -15.05 3.62
CA VAL A 41 7.57 -14.85 2.16
C VAL A 41 6.18 -15.37 1.75
N PRO A 42 5.34 -14.56 1.09
CA PRO A 42 4.02 -14.99 0.68
C PRO A 42 4.05 -16.19 -0.26
N LEU A 43 3.16 -17.15 -0.02
CA LEU A 43 2.93 -18.29 -0.90
C LEU A 43 1.77 -17.96 -1.84
N ILE A 44 1.98 -18.08 -3.15
CA ILE A 44 0.94 -17.89 -4.15
C ILE A 44 0.11 -19.17 -4.21
N VAL A 45 -1.10 -19.14 -3.67
CA VAL A 45 -1.93 -20.35 -3.49
C VAL A 45 -2.96 -20.55 -4.59
N ASP A 46 -3.34 -19.47 -5.29
CA ASP A 46 -4.30 -19.50 -6.39
C ASP A 46 -3.88 -18.48 -7.45
N ASP A 47 -3.69 -18.93 -8.69
CA ASP A 47 -3.34 -18.10 -9.84
C ASP A 47 -4.00 -18.60 -11.14
N PRO A 48 -5.27 -18.22 -11.37
CA PRO A 48 -5.98 -18.56 -12.59
C PRO A 48 -5.54 -17.73 -13.81
N VAL A 49 -4.66 -16.74 -13.63
CA VAL A 49 -4.30 -15.77 -14.68
C VAL A 49 -3.04 -16.20 -15.43
N PHE A 50 -1.99 -16.56 -14.70
CA PHE A 50 -0.69 -16.87 -15.28
C PHE A 50 -0.37 -18.37 -15.28
N GLY A 51 -1.32 -19.19 -14.80
CA GLY A 51 -1.31 -20.64 -14.92
C GLY A 51 -0.31 -21.30 -13.98
N SER A 52 -0.81 -21.76 -12.84
CA SER A 52 -0.04 -22.61 -11.94
C SER A 52 -0.92 -23.67 -11.29
N ASP A 53 -0.70 -24.94 -11.63
CA ASP A 53 -1.46 -26.08 -11.08
C ASP A 53 -1.11 -26.37 -9.60
N THR A 54 -0.11 -25.70 -9.04
CA THR A 54 0.36 -25.86 -7.65
C THR A 54 0.70 -24.53 -6.99
N PRO A 55 0.64 -24.41 -5.66
CA PRO A 55 1.14 -23.22 -4.98
C PRO A 55 2.61 -22.94 -5.31
N GLN A 56 2.96 -21.67 -5.56
CA GLN A 56 4.32 -21.25 -5.92
C GLN A 56 4.90 -20.27 -4.90
N GLY A 57 6.19 -20.42 -4.61
CA GLY A 57 6.93 -19.39 -3.89
C GLY A 57 7.15 -18.15 -4.75
N LEU A 58 7.24 -16.99 -4.11
CA LEU A 58 7.39 -15.67 -4.76
C LEU A 58 8.46 -15.63 -5.87
N LEU A 59 9.62 -16.26 -5.67
CA LEU A 59 10.72 -16.22 -6.64
C LEU A 59 10.39 -16.92 -7.96
N LEU A 60 9.79 -18.12 -7.88
CA LEU A 60 9.37 -18.88 -9.06
C LEU A 60 8.22 -18.19 -9.78
N TRP A 61 7.28 -17.66 -9.00
CA TRP A 61 6.14 -16.95 -9.54
C TRP A 61 6.55 -15.65 -10.24
N ALA A 62 7.43 -14.84 -9.66
CA ALA A 62 7.95 -13.64 -10.31
C ALA A 62 8.67 -13.96 -11.64
N ALA A 63 9.36 -15.09 -11.73
CA ALA A 63 9.96 -15.55 -12.99
C ALA A 63 8.91 -15.96 -14.04
N GLN A 64 7.78 -16.55 -13.63
CA GLN A 64 6.63 -16.81 -14.50
C GLN A 64 6.00 -15.50 -14.98
N LEU A 65 5.71 -14.56 -14.08
CA LEU A 65 5.13 -13.25 -14.42
C LEU A 65 5.95 -12.49 -15.48
N ARG A 66 7.28 -12.46 -15.35
CA ARG A 66 8.15 -11.86 -16.37
C ARG A 66 8.03 -12.53 -17.74
N ARG A 67 7.88 -13.87 -17.78
CA ARG A 67 7.69 -14.60 -19.05
C ARG A 67 6.35 -14.27 -19.70
N GLU A 68 5.32 -14.02 -18.89
CA GLU A 68 4.01 -13.54 -19.33
C GLU A 68 4.00 -12.02 -19.65
N GLY A 69 5.14 -11.35 -19.51
CA GLY A 69 5.32 -9.93 -19.87
C GLY A 69 4.82 -8.94 -18.82
N ILE A 70 4.57 -9.38 -17.59
CA ILE A 70 4.29 -8.47 -16.47
C ILE A 70 5.58 -7.72 -16.11
N ASP A 71 5.50 -6.40 -16.08
CA ASP A 71 6.63 -5.49 -15.89
C ASP A 71 6.50 -4.58 -14.67
N SER A 72 5.28 -4.48 -14.10
CA SER A 72 5.03 -3.63 -12.95
C SER A 72 4.10 -4.25 -11.92
N ALA A 73 4.40 -3.99 -10.65
CA ALA A 73 3.61 -4.30 -9.48
C ALA A 73 3.60 -3.09 -8.53
N HIS A 74 2.41 -2.63 -8.12
CA HIS A 74 2.27 -1.50 -7.19
C HIS A 74 1.04 -1.67 -6.30
N THR A 75 1.01 -0.99 -5.15
CA THR A 75 -0.07 -1.14 -4.17
C THR A 75 -1.13 -0.08 -4.36
N VAL A 76 -2.39 -0.49 -4.22
CA VAL A 76 -3.56 0.38 -4.26
C VAL A 76 -4.43 0.13 -3.03
N PHE A 77 -4.80 1.20 -2.34
CA PHE A 77 -5.74 1.17 -1.24
C PHE A 77 -7.19 1.07 -1.73
N ILE A 78 -8.01 0.31 -1.00
CA ILE A 78 -9.43 0.12 -1.22
C ILE A 78 -10.19 0.99 -0.23
N HIS A 79 -10.77 2.07 -0.72
CA HIS A 79 -11.73 2.85 0.04
C HIS A 79 -12.62 3.70 -0.89
N PRO A 80 -13.92 3.85 -0.62
CA PRO A 80 -14.86 4.56 -1.51
C PRO A 80 -14.51 6.03 -1.77
N THR A 81 -13.77 6.67 -0.88
CA THR A 81 -13.41 8.10 -0.99
C THR A 81 -12.07 8.34 -1.69
N LEU A 82 -11.31 7.27 -1.99
CA LEU A 82 -9.98 7.42 -2.56
C LEU A 82 -10.02 7.59 -4.08
N PRO A 83 -9.09 8.38 -4.65
CA PRO A 83 -9.07 8.66 -6.07
C PRO A 83 -8.61 7.46 -6.91
N HIS A 84 -7.67 6.68 -6.40
CA HIS A 84 -7.16 5.49 -7.05
C HIS A 84 -8.16 4.35 -6.90
N ARG A 85 -8.72 3.90 -8.03
CA ARG A 85 -9.68 2.79 -8.04
C ARG A 85 -8.97 1.52 -8.42
N VAL A 86 -9.18 0.48 -7.62
CA VAL A 86 -8.80 -0.89 -7.96
C VAL A 86 -9.42 -1.27 -9.31
N PRO A 87 -8.65 -1.88 -10.24
CA PRO A 87 -9.18 -2.37 -11.50
C PRO A 87 -10.41 -3.27 -11.30
N ARG A 88 -11.36 -3.19 -12.23
CA ARG A 88 -12.63 -3.94 -12.10
C ARG A 88 -12.35 -5.45 -12.18
N THR A 89 -12.92 -6.19 -11.24
CA THR A 89 -12.90 -7.66 -11.19
C THR A 89 -14.31 -8.24 -11.28
N ASP A 90 -14.40 -9.54 -11.55
CA ASP A 90 -15.68 -10.25 -11.62
C ASP A 90 -16.40 -10.33 -10.27
N ARG A 91 -17.73 -10.50 -10.33
CA ARG A 91 -18.60 -10.41 -9.16
C ARG A 91 -18.31 -11.47 -8.10
N GLU A 92 -17.77 -12.61 -8.49
CA GLU A 92 -17.43 -13.71 -7.58
C GLU A 92 -16.37 -13.32 -6.55
N HIS A 93 -15.44 -12.43 -6.92
CA HIS A 93 -14.34 -11.96 -6.07
C HIS A 93 -14.74 -10.86 -5.07
N ARG A 94 -15.98 -10.34 -5.14
CA ARG A 94 -16.43 -9.22 -4.28
C ARG A 94 -16.32 -9.51 -2.79
N ARG A 95 -16.61 -10.74 -2.36
CA ARG A 95 -16.57 -11.11 -0.93
C ARG A 95 -15.15 -11.10 -0.39
N LEU A 96 -14.18 -11.51 -1.20
CA LEU A 96 -12.75 -11.46 -0.86
C LEU A 96 -12.29 -10.01 -0.77
N LEU A 97 -12.59 -9.19 -1.80
CA LEU A 97 -12.20 -7.78 -1.85
C LEU A 97 -12.85 -6.92 -0.77
N ALA A 98 -14.03 -7.29 -0.27
CA ALA A 98 -14.69 -6.60 0.84
C ALA A 98 -13.99 -6.79 2.19
N ARG A 99 -13.02 -7.71 2.30
CA ARG A 99 -12.31 -8.05 3.55
C ARG A 99 -10.90 -7.48 3.62
N VAL A 100 -10.45 -6.80 2.57
CA VAL A 100 -9.10 -6.26 2.47
C VAL A 100 -9.14 -4.76 2.22
N SER A 101 -8.17 -4.05 2.79
CA SER A 101 -7.98 -2.61 2.69
C SER A 101 -7.03 -2.21 1.55
N SER A 102 -6.31 -3.17 0.97
CA SER A 102 -5.35 -2.92 -0.10
C SER A 102 -5.16 -4.13 -1.00
N VAL A 103 -4.65 -3.88 -2.20
CA VAL A 103 -4.26 -4.91 -3.19
C VAL A 103 -3.00 -4.50 -3.91
N THR A 104 -2.25 -5.48 -4.43
CA THR A 104 -1.17 -5.22 -5.38
C THR A 104 -1.69 -5.39 -6.80
N VAL A 105 -1.58 -4.38 -7.64
CA VAL A 105 -1.97 -4.43 -9.06
C VAL A 105 -0.77 -4.87 -9.88
N LEU A 106 -0.96 -5.84 -10.77
CA LEU A 106 0.01 -6.31 -11.75
C LEU A 106 -0.30 -5.71 -13.11
N GLU A 107 0.72 -5.17 -13.77
CA GLU A 107 0.59 -4.52 -15.08
C GLU A 107 1.54 -5.09 -16.12
N GLN A 108 1.11 -4.94 -17.36
CA GLN A 108 1.89 -5.13 -18.57
C GLN A 108 1.79 -3.86 -19.39
N ALA A 109 2.91 -3.18 -19.62
CA ALA A 109 3.00 -1.93 -20.36
C ALA A 109 1.96 -0.87 -19.93
N GLY A 110 1.76 -0.73 -18.61
CA GLY A 110 0.81 0.23 -18.03
C GLY A 110 -0.66 -0.19 -18.08
N VAL A 111 -0.97 -1.43 -18.48
CA VAL A 111 -2.32 -1.99 -18.49
C VAL A 111 -2.45 -3.03 -17.39
N SER A 112 -3.46 -2.87 -16.53
CA SER A 112 -3.77 -3.84 -15.47
C SER A 112 -4.15 -5.20 -16.06
N ARG A 113 -3.56 -6.26 -15.50
CA ARG A 113 -3.78 -7.66 -15.90
C ARG A 113 -4.41 -8.49 -14.78
N ALA A 114 -3.96 -8.25 -13.55
CA ALA A 114 -4.46 -8.92 -12.36
C ALA A 114 -4.27 -8.04 -11.13
N ILE A 115 -4.93 -8.42 -10.04
CA ILE A 115 -4.60 -7.96 -8.69
C ILE A 115 -4.20 -9.15 -7.83
N VAL A 116 -3.38 -8.90 -6.82
CA VAL A 116 -2.98 -9.85 -5.81
C VAL A 116 -3.57 -9.41 -4.48
N VAL A 117 -4.24 -10.34 -3.81
CA VAL A 117 -4.77 -10.16 -2.46
C VAL A 117 -3.89 -10.96 -1.51
N LEU A 118 -3.25 -10.28 -0.56
CA LEU A 118 -2.58 -10.92 0.55
C LEU A 118 -3.58 -11.14 1.68
N ASN A 119 -3.75 -12.40 2.06
CA ASN A 119 -4.57 -12.78 3.19
C ASN A 119 -3.80 -12.60 4.50
N ALA A 120 -4.54 -12.54 5.62
CA ALA A 120 -3.95 -12.37 6.95
C ALA A 120 -3.03 -13.54 7.37
N ASP A 121 -3.17 -14.71 6.75
CA ASP A 121 -2.31 -15.89 6.95
C ASP A 121 -1.03 -15.87 6.10
N GLY A 122 -0.82 -14.81 5.29
CA GLY A 122 0.32 -14.67 4.39
C GLY A 122 0.16 -15.36 3.04
N ALA A 123 -0.99 -15.98 2.76
CA ALA A 123 -1.27 -16.56 1.45
C ALA A 123 -1.70 -15.48 0.44
N ALA A 124 -1.18 -15.55 -0.78
CA ALA A 124 -1.49 -14.63 -1.87
C ALA A 124 -2.42 -15.30 -2.89
N GLN A 125 -3.49 -14.61 -3.27
CA GLN A 125 -4.41 -15.03 -4.33
C GLN A 125 -4.38 -14.02 -5.48
N VAL A 126 -4.25 -14.51 -6.71
CA VAL A 126 -4.24 -13.69 -7.93
C VAL A 126 -5.65 -13.67 -8.52
N ILE A 127 -6.15 -12.49 -8.84
CA ILE A 127 -7.50 -12.28 -9.34
C ILE A 127 -7.40 -11.58 -10.70
N PRO A 128 -8.05 -12.11 -11.77
CA PRO A 128 -8.07 -11.45 -13.07
C PRO A 128 -8.79 -10.10 -12.99
N THR A 129 -8.29 -9.14 -13.75
CA THR A 129 -8.91 -7.82 -13.88
C THR A 129 -9.30 -7.53 -15.32
N ALA A 130 -10.30 -6.68 -15.51
CA ALA A 130 -10.52 -6.05 -16.82
C ALA A 130 -9.25 -5.28 -17.24
N ALA A 131 -8.86 -5.38 -18.51
CA ALA A 131 -7.71 -4.66 -19.04
C ALA A 131 -8.00 -3.16 -19.05
N VAL A 132 -7.44 -2.44 -18.07
CA VAL A 132 -7.62 -0.99 -17.92
C VAL A 132 -6.25 -0.32 -17.84
N SER A 133 -6.06 0.72 -18.64
CA SER A 133 -4.87 1.58 -18.58
C SER A 133 -4.79 2.26 -17.22
N SER A 134 -3.63 2.17 -16.62
CA SER A 134 -3.37 2.67 -15.28
C SER A 134 -2.75 4.06 -15.35
N ALA A 135 -3.58 5.01 -15.77
CA ALA A 135 -3.23 6.43 -15.84
C ALA A 135 -4.29 7.24 -15.07
N PRO A 136 -4.24 7.28 -13.72
CA PRO A 136 -5.12 8.14 -12.98
C PRO A 136 -4.84 9.61 -13.34
N LEU A 137 -5.89 10.39 -13.60
CA LEU A 137 -5.76 11.83 -13.77
C LEU A 137 -5.23 12.43 -12.45
N GLY A 138 -4.23 13.30 -12.52
CA GLY A 138 -3.68 13.98 -11.35
C GLY A 138 -2.62 13.21 -10.56
N THR A 139 -1.86 12.31 -11.20
CA THR A 139 -0.68 11.69 -10.58
C THR A 139 0.34 12.74 -10.19
N VAL A 140 0.67 12.80 -8.91
CA VAL A 140 1.75 13.62 -8.35
C VAL A 140 3.04 12.80 -8.21
N SER A 141 4.18 13.47 -8.15
CA SER A 141 5.45 12.83 -7.85
C SER A 141 5.49 12.30 -6.40
N ALA A 142 6.37 11.34 -6.13
CA ALA A 142 6.57 10.82 -4.77
C ALA A 142 6.97 11.93 -3.78
N ALA A 143 7.81 12.88 -4.22
CA ALA A 143 8.22 14.01 -3.39
C ALA A 143 7.03 14.92 -3.03
N GLU A 144 6.14 15.21 -3.98
CA GLU A 144 4.94 16.01 -3.73
C GLU A 144 3.94 15.27 -2.84
N ALA A 145 3.72 13.98 -3.06
CA ALA A 145 2.83 13.17 -2.23
C ALA A 145 3.32 13.11 -0.78
N VAL A 146 4.63 12.87 -0.57
CA VAL A 146 5.24 12.85 0.77
C VAL A 146 5.16 14.23 1.43
N ARG A 147 5.36 15.32 0.67
CA ARG A 147 5.19 16.67 1.20
C ARG A 147 3.76 16.93 1.70
N GLU A 148 2.76 16.62 0.88
CA GLU A 148 1.34 16.79 1.25
C GLU A 148 0.97 15.94 2.48
N LEU A 149 1.44 14.69 2.55
CA LEU A 149 1.19 13.81 3.70
C LEU A 149 1.77 14.41 4.99
N ARG A 150 2.99 14.94 4.94
CA ARG A 150 3.63 15.59 6.09
C ARG A 150 2.88 16.84 6.52
N GLU A 151 2.48 17.69 5.57
CA GLU A 151 1.68 18.89 5.84
C GLU A 151 0.34 18.53 6.50
N CYS A 152 -0.40 17.55 5.95
CA CYS A 152 -1.66 17.08 6.53
C CYS A 152 -1.49 16.49 7.93
N THR A 153 -0.40 15.75 8.18
CA THR A 153 -0.12 15.16 9.50
C THR A 153 0.19 16.24 10.54
N MET A 154 0.95 17.27 10.14
CA MET A 154 1.26 18.43 11.00
C MET A 154 0.01 19.24 11.33
N GLU A 155 -0.82 19.53 10.34
CA GLU A 155 -2.11 20.20 10.51
C GLU A 155 -3.02 19.39 11.44
N GLY A 156 -3.04 18.05 11.27
CA GLY A 156 -3.81 17.14 12.11
C GLY A 156 -3.39 17.10 13.56
N LEU A 157 -2.09 17.02 13.84
CA LEU A 157 -1.61 17.10 15.21
C LEU A 157 -2.06 18.40 15.88
N ALA A 158 -1.94 19.54 15.19
CA ALA A 158 -2.37 20.83 15.72
C ALA A 158 -3.90 20.89 15.95
N LEU A 159 -4.71 20.31 15.07
CA LEU A 159 -6.17 20.21 15.28
C LEU A 159 -6.52 19.32 16.47
N VAL A 160 -5.86 18.17 16.61
CA VAL A 160 -6.11 17.22 17.70
C VAL A 160 -5.76 17.82 19.06
N GLU A 161 -4.63 18.52 19.14
CA GLU A 161 -4.23 19.25 20.36
C GLU A 161 -5.21 20.37 20.72
N ARG A 162 -5.79 21.04 19.72
CA ARG A 162 -6.75 22.14 19.94
C ARG A 162 -8.14 21.65 20.34
N LEU A 163 -8.67 20.65 19.63
CA LEU A 163 -10.04 20.17 19.78
C LEU A 163 -10.19 19.17 20.94
N GLY A 164 -9.11 18.45 21.29
CA GLY A 164 -9.06 17.57 22.44
C GLY A 164 -10.27 16.61 22.48
N ASP A 165 -11.02 16.66 23.57
CA ASP A 165 -12.12 15.73 23.86
C ASP A 165 -13.35 15.89 22.93
N GLU A 166 -13.37 16.90 22.05
CA GLU A 166 -14.40 17.01 21.00
C GLU A 166 -14.24 15.95 19.91
N LEU A 167 -13.09 15.27 19.85
CA LEU A 167 -12.77 14.27 18.84
C LEU A 167 -13.03 12.83 19.32
N PRO A 168 -13.39 11.90 18.41
CA PRO A 168 -13.44 10.47 18.72
C PRO A 168 -12.12 9.97 19.32
N GLU A 169 -12.21 9.20 20.40
CA GLU A 169 -11.05 8.76 21.18
C GLU A 169 -9.99 8.04 20.33
N ASN A 170 -10.40 7.15 19.44
CA ASN A 170 -9.50 6.39 18.57
C ASN A 170 -8.69 7.29 17.62
N LEU A 171 -9.25 8.41 17.17
CA LEU A 171 -8.59 9.36 16.29
C LEU A 171 -7.76 10.37 17.09
N ARG A 172 -8.22 10.75 18.27
CA ARG A 172 -7.49 11.61 19.20
C ARG A 172 -6.21 10.93 19.73
N GLN A 173 -6.30 9.63 20.03
CA GLN A 173 -5.19 8.82 20.54
C GLN A 173 -4.31 8.20 19.44
N ALA A 174 -4.60 8.47 18.17
CA ALA A 174 -3.73 8.04 17.09
C ALA A 174 -2.31 8.62 17.26
N PRO A 175 -1.28 7.96 16.73
CA PRO A 175 0.12 8.30 17.00
C PRO A 175 0.59 9.50 16.14
N TRP A 176 -0.15 10.61 16.16
CA TRP A 176 0.11 11.82 15.36
C TRP A 176 1.53 12.35 15.49
N ARG A 177 2.05 12.37 16.73
CA ARG A 177 3.43 12.81 17.02
C ARG A 177 4.47 11.85 16.45
N ASP A 178 4.22 10.55 16.55
CA ASP A 178 5.14 9.52 16.07
C ASP A 178 5.15 9.52 14.54
N TRP A 179 3.99 9.62 13.87
CA TRP A 179 3.92 9.80 12.42
C TRP A 179 4.75 11.00 11.93
N GLN A 180 4.64 12.14 12.61
CA GLN A 180 5.46 13.31 12.29
C GLN A 180 6.95 13.03 12.51
N ALA A 181 7.31 12.43 13.64
CA ALA A 181 8.68 12.13 14.01
C ALA A 181 9.31 11.09 13.07
N ASP A 182 8.61 10.02 12.74
CA ASP A 182 9.07 8.93 11.90
C ASP A 182 9.29 9.39 10.46
N MET A 183 8.37 10.19 9.90
CA MET A 183 8.58 10.81 8.59
C MET A 183 9.72 11.82 8.58
N ALA A 184 10.03 12.47 9.71
CA ALA A 184 11.14 13.41 9.83
C ALA A 184 12.50 12.72 10.06
N LEU A 185 12.50 11.60 10.79
CA LEU A 185 13.69 10.93 11.31
C LEU A 185 14.00 9.60 10.63
N GLY A 186 13.08 9.06 9.83
CA GLY A 186 13.24 7.81 9.09
C GLY A 186 13.09 6.52 9.92
N ARG A 187 12.45 6.54 11.10
CA ARG A 187 12.61 5.51 12.15
C ARG A 187 11.78 4.22 12.03
N LEU A 188 11.08 3.98 10.92
CA LEU A 188 10.29 2.76 10.68
C LEU A 188 10.75 1.99 9.41
N ALA A 189 11.89 2.39 8.85
CA ALA A 189 12.20 2.21 7.43
C ALA A 189 13.11 1.03 7.08
N ASP A 190 13.89 0.49 8.03
CA ASP A 190 15.09 -0.30 7.70
C ASP A 190 14.79 -1.50 6.79
N ASN A 191 13.64 -2.16 6.97
CA ASN A 191 13.35 -3.38 6.23
C ASN A 191 12.78 -3.16 4.82
N ILE A 192 11.94 -2.12 4.63
CA ILE A 192 11.34 -1.84 3.31
C ILE A 192 12.21 -0.89 2.48
N GLY A 193 13.03 -0.05 3.12
CA GLY A 193 13.88 0.92 2.45
C GLY A 193 14.83 0.31 1.41
N ASP A 194 15.40 -0.87 1.71
CA ASP A 194 16.29 -1.57 0.80
C ASP A 194 15.61 -2.06 -0.50
N LEU A 195 14.28 -2.21 -0.46
CA LEU A 195 13.44 -2.61 -1.58
C LEU A 195 12.93 -1.41 -2.38
N LEU A 196 13.05 -0.18 -1.86
CA LEU A 196 12.59 1.00 -2.58
C LEU A 196 13.72 1.58 -3.46
N PRO A 197 13.38 2.15 -4.63
CA PRO A 197 14.36 2.91 -5.42
C PRO A 197 14.92 4.10 -4.64
N GLU A 198 14.10 4.69 -3.77
CA GLU A 198 14.42 5.85 -2.94
C GLU A 198 14.18 5.50 -1.46
N PRO A 199 15.18 4.93 -0.75
CA PRO A 199 15.02 4.44 0.62
C PRO A 199 14.50 5.48 1.61
N ARG A 200 14.80 6.76 1.36
CA ARG A 200 14.30 7.91 2.15
C ARG A 200 12.78 7.98 2.26
N TRP A 201 12.02 7.37 1.34
CA TRP A 201 10.55 7.37 1.36
C TRP A 201 9.92 6.25 2.18
N ALA A 202 10.72 5.31 2.69
CA ALA A 202 10.22 4.16 3.43
C ALA A 202 9.40 4.55 4.66
N ALA A 203 9.86 5.50 5.48
CA ALA A 203 9.11 5.93 6.66
C ALA A 203 7.76 6.56 6.30
N SER A 204 7.70 7.36 5.24
CA SER A 204 6.45 7.94 4.74
C SER A 204 5.52 6.89 4.16
N LEU A 205 6.04 5.86 3.48
CA LEU A 205 5.27 4.74 2.97
C LEU A 205 4.62 3.94 4.11
N VAL A 206 5.38 3.59 5.15
CA VAL A 206 4.87 2.87 6.32
C VAL A 206 3.83 3.71 7.06
N THR A 207 4.12 4.99 7.29
CA THR A 207 3.18 5.93 7.91
C THR A 207 1.87 6.05 7.11
N ALA A 208 1.96 6.11 5.78
CA ALA A 208 0.79 6.13 4.91
C ALA A 208 -0.08 4.85 5.04
N CYS A 209 0.56 3.69 5.22
CA CYS A 209 -0.15 2.42 5.46
C CYS A 209 -0.87 2.45 6.81
N GLU A 210 -0.23 2.93 7.87
CA GLU A 210 -0.86 3.04 9.20
C GLU A 210 -2.05 4.01 9.22
N ILE A 211 -1.88 5.17 8.58
CA ILE A 211 -2.96 6.15 8.41
C ILE A 211 -4.13 5.52 7.66
N HIS A 212 -3.85 4.77 6.57
CA HIS A 212 -4.90 4.09 5.84
C HIS A 212 -5.60 3.03 6.71
N SER A 213 -4.85 2.20 7.44
CA SER A 213 -5.44 1.20 8.34
C SER A 213 -6.37 1.86 9.38
N LEU A 214 -5.96 2.99 9.96
CA LEU A 214 -6.80 3.75 10.91
C LEU A 214 -8.07 4.32 10.27
N LEU A 215 -7.96 4.86 9.05
CA LEU A 215 -9.07 5.57 8.38
C LEU A 215 -9.96 4.66 7.52
N SER A 216 -9.52 3.45 7.20
CA SER A 216 -10.29 2.48 6.40
C SER A 216 -11.70 2.17 6.94
N PRO A 217 -11.99 2.19 8.26
CA PRO A 217 -13.35 2.01 8.77
C PRO A 217 -14.24 3.26 8.61
N VAL A 218 -13.66 4.43 8.33
CA VAL A 218 -14.36 5.72 8.25
C VAL A 218 -14.83 5.97 6.82
N LEU A 219 -15.99 5.43 6.46
CA LEU A 219 -16.52 5.46 5.09
C LEU A 219 -16.78 6.88 4.52
N ALA A 220 -17.00 7.87 5.39
CA ALA A 220 -17.25 9.25 5.00
C ALA A 220 -16.51 10.23 5.93
N PRO A 221 -15.17 10.40 5.78
CA PRO A 221 -14.40 11.27 6.67
C PRO A 221 -14.89 12.72 6.66
N HIS A 222 -15.31 13.23 5.51
CA HIS A 222 -15.82 14.59 5.33
C HIS A 222 -17.11 14.91 6.11
N THR A 223 -17.85 13.90 6.58
CA THR A 223 -19.06 14.11 7.39
C THR A 223 -18.80 14.11 8.89
N MET A 224 -17.55 13.86 9.32
CA MET A 224 -17.19 13.83 10.72
C MET A 224 -17.25 15.23 11.35
N GLN A 225 -17.65 15.26 12.62
CA GLN A 225 -17.59 16.46 13.45
C GLN A 225 -16.29 16.46 14.27
N PRO A 226 -15.67 17.63 14.49
CA PRO A 226 -15.98 18.93 13.86
C PRO A 226 -15.65 18.96 12.36
N PRO A 227 -16.30 19.83 11.54
CA PRO A 227 -16.18 19.78 10.08
C PRO A 227 -14.75 20.01 9.56
N GLU A 228 -13.99 20.85 10.25
CA GLU A 228 -12.57 21.09 9.94
C GLU A 228 -11.71 19.83 10.10
N PHE A 229 -12.01 19.01 11.12
CA PHE A 229 -11.33 17.74 11.32
C PHE A 229 -11.75 16.71 10.27
N GLY A 230 -13.05 16.62 9.95
CA GLY A 230 -13.54 15.74 8.88
C GLY A 230 -12.95 16.07 7.51
N ALA A 231 -12.83 17.36 7.17
CA ALA A 231 -12.17 17.81 5.95
C ALA A 231 -10.68 17.45 5.92
N LEU A 232 -9.99 17.61 7.05
CA LEU A 232 -8.60 17.19 7.18
C LEU A 232 -8.45 15.68 7.00
N LEU A 233 -9.28 14.85 7.65
CA LEU A 233 -9.17 13.39 7.53
C LEU A 233 -9.35 12.92 6.09
N ALA A 234 -10.27 13.55 5.34
CA ALA A 234 -10.43 13.26 3.92
C ALA A 234 -9.16 13.59 3.12
N ARG A 235 -8.51 14.73 3.39
CA ARG A 235 -7.23 15.11 2.76
C ARG A 235 -6.10 14.17 3.16
N LEU A 236 -5.98 13.86 4.45
CA LEU A 236 -4.97 12.97 5.00
C LEU A 236 -5.05 11.57 4.37
N HIS A 237 -6.26 11.02 4.23
CA HIS A 237 -6.48 9.71 3.62
C HIS A 237 -6.09 9.70 2.14
N ALA A 238 -6.47 10.74 1.41
CA ALA A 238 -6.08 10.91 0.01
C ALA A 238 -4.56 11.07 -0.15
N ALA A 239 -3.90 11.83 0.75
CA ALA A 239 -2.45 12.00 0.75
C ALA A 239 -1.72 10.68 1.04
N ALA A 240 -2.22 9.88 2.00
CA ALA A 240 -1.67 8.54 2.27
C ALA A 240 -1.76 7.63 1.04
N ALA A 241 -2.92 7.60 0.36
CA ALA A 241 -3.08 6.83 -0.86
C ALA A 241 -2.16 7.31 -2.00
N ALA A 242 -1.96 8.62 -2.13
CA ALA A 242 -1.04 9.20 -3.11
C ALA A 242 0.43 8.81 -2.84
N VAL A 243 0.85 8.75 -1.57
CA VAL A 243 2.19 8.26 -1.20
C VAL A 243 2.36 6.80 -1.58
N VAL A 244 1.41 5.92 -1.19
CA VAL A 244 1.52 4.49 -1.50
C VAL A 244 1.54 4.25 -3.00
N TRP A 245 0.64 4.91 -3.74
CA TRP A 245 0.63 4.85 -5.20
C TRP A 245 1.96 5.31 -5.80
N SER A 246 2.40 6.54 -5.48
CA SER A 246 3.57 7.15 -6.12
C SER A 246 4.86 6.44 -5.75
N VAL A 247 5.05 5.99 -4.51
CA VAL A 247 6.28 5.32 -4.07
C VAL A 247 6.36 3.88 -4.58
N THR A 248 5.24 3.14 -4.60
CA THR A 248 5.26 1.76 -5.08
C THR A 248 5.25 1.67 -6.61
N ARG A 249 4.71 2.67 -7.31
CA ARG A 249 4.67 2.72 -8.78
C ARG A 249 5.88 3.42 -9.42
N ALA A 250 6.46 4.46 -8.81
CA ALA A 250 7.56 5.23 -9.39
C ALA A 250 8.86 4.40 -9.36
N GLN A 251 8.97 3.43 -10.27
CA GLN A 251 10.12 2.55 -10.41
C GLN A 251 10.40 2.30 -11.90
#